data_AF-A0A8H5VK29-F1
#
_entry.id   AF-A0A8H5VK29-F1
#
_cell.length_a   1.000
_cell.length_b   1.000
_cell.length_c   1.000
_cell.angle_alpha   90.00
_cell.angle_beta   90.00
_cell.angle_gamma   90.00
#
_symmetry.space_group_name_H-M   'P 1'
#
loop_
_entity.id
_entity.type
_entity.pdbx_description
1 polymer ?
#
loop_
_entity_poly.entity_id
_entity_poly.type
_entity_poly.pdbx_seq_one_letter_code
_entity_poly.pdbx_strand_id
1 'polypeptide(L)'
;MSGFGDFTWICETAPLPLCASVGPTLQATGRTGIEPECYARNIELANTIIFEGAASVMHIVALIMTVIMILHVRSKFTAVGRKEILSFFYLYMLLTAMSLIIDAGVAPPGSDPYPYFVSVQNGLSSAVITCLLINGFVGFQLYEDGTPLSVWMMRISSLAAFAISFLVSLATFKSWAGLGPTNTVGLFVVLYLLNAVQLFVYVAMQILLVTRTLQDRWPLGDIAFGIFFFVAGQVLLYAFSSKICVAISHYLDGLFLATVCNLLGVMMVYKYWDSITKEDLEFSVGTRMNNWEVKELLPEEDRRATVFSEDPYAQSSSYDLPYSPGAARYSAKY
;
A
#
# COMPACT_ATOMS: atom_id res chain seq x y z
N MET A 1 -18.28 27.05 19.34
CA MET A 1 -17.80 27.46 18.01
C MET A 1 -16.55 26.66 17.74
N SER A 2 -16.60 25.71 16.81
CA SER A 2 -15.45 24.89 16.42
C SER A 2 -14.39 25.78 15.76
N GLY A 3 -13.23 25.89 16.41
CA GLY A 3 -12.07 26.60 15.86
C GLY A 3 -11.36 25.79 14.78
N PHE A 4 -10.51 26.43 13.99
CA PHE A 4 -9.62 25.71 13.07
C PHE A 4 -8.72 24.74 13.85
N GLY A 5 -8.69 23.47 13.45
CA GLY A 5 -7.91 22.43 14.12
C GLY A 5 -8.54 21.84 15.38
N ASP A 6 -9.81 22.13 15.64
CA ASP A 6 -10.59 21.50 16.71
C ASP A 6 -11.03 20.07 16.31
N PHE A 7 -10.70 19.09 17.15
CA PHE A 7 -11.03 17.69 16.95
C PHE A 7 -12.38 17.28 17.56
N THR A 8 -13.07 18.17 18.27
CA THR A 8 -14.28 17.83 19.02
C THR A 8 -15.33 17.14 18.16
N TRP A 9 -15.74 17.77 17.05
CA TRP A 9 -16.74 17.20 16.15
C TRP A 9 -16.27 15.91 15.46
N ILE A 10 -14.98 15.85 15.08
CA ILE A 10 -14.38 14.67 14.44
C ILE A 10 -14.44 13.48 15.40
N CYS A 11 -14.07 13.70 16.66
CA CYS A 11 -14.00 12.66 17.68
C CYS A 11 -15.34 12.26 18.26
N GLU A 12 -16.32 13.16 18.31
CA GLU A 12 -17.71 12.82 18.64
C GLU A 12 -18.33 11.93 17.56
N THR A 13 -17.96 12.14 16.29
CA THR A 13 -18.56 11.41 15.15
C THR A 13 -17.86 10.10 14.83
N ALA A 14 -16.52 10.06 14.89
CA ALA A 14 -15.70 8.94 14.45
C ALA A 14 -14.86 8.37 15.61
N PRO A 15 -14.87 7.03 15.83
CA PRO A 15 -14.11 6.38 16.90
C PRO A 15 -12.62 6.23 16.52
N LEU A 16 -11.90 7.34 16.36
CA LEU A 16 -10.48 7.32 16.02
C LEU A 16 -9.62 7.10 17.27
N PRO A 17 -8.53 6.32 17.20
CA PRO A 17 -7.64 6.12 18.35
C PRO A 17 -7.04 7.41 18.92
N LEU A 18 -6.78 8.41 18.08
CA LEU A 18 -6.28 9.71 18.54
C LEU A 18 -7.25 10.43 19.49
N CYS A 19 -8.55 10.16 19.39
CA CYS A 19 -9.59 10.87 20.14
C CYS A 19 -9.52 10.60 21.63
N ALA A 20 -9.06 9.41 22.03
CA ALA A 20 -8.81 9.09 23.43
C ALA A 20 -7.56 9.76 24.03
N SER A 21 -6.83 10.59 23.26
CA SER A 21 -5.64 11.33 23.71
C SER A 21 -5.72 12.84 23.47
N VAL A 22 -6.85 13.35 22.95
CA VAL A 22 -7.08 14.79 22.70
C VAL A 22 -8.37 15.25 23.38
N GLY A 23 -8.51 16.55 23.63
CA GLY A 23 -9.67 17.16 24.26
C GLY A 23 -9.49 17.50 25.75
N PRO A 24 -10.58 17.93 26.41
CA PRO A 24 -10.54 18.28 27.83
C PRO A 24 -10.35 17.04 28.71
N THR A 25 -9.89 17.25 29.95
CA THR A 25 -9.86 16.20 30.95
C THR A 25 -11.27 15.97 31.51
N LEU A 26 -11.78 14.75 31.40
CA LEU A 26 -13.07 14.39 31.97
C LEU A 26 -12.96 14.38 33.50
N GLN A 27 -13.80 15.18 34.16
CA GLN A 27 -13.82 15.28 35.62
C GLN A 27 -14.19 13.96 36.31
N ALA A 28 -14.98 13.11 35.65
CA ALA A 28 -15.44 11.84 36.20
C ALA A 28 -14.34 10.76 36.28
N THR A 29 -13.40 10.76 35.33
CA THR A 29 -12.36 9.72 35.22
C THR A 29 -10.94 10.27 35.40
N GLY A 30 -10.77 11.60 35.41
CA GLY A 30 -9.47 12.25 35.43
C GLY A 30 -8.65 12.03 34.15
N ARG A 31 -9.27 11.49 33.09
CA ARG A 31 -8.60 11.12 31.83
C ARG A 31 -8.87 12.15 30.75
N THR A 32 -7.86 12.40 29.93
CA THR A 32 -7.99 13.20 28.71
C THR A 32 -8.60 12.36 27.60
N GLY A 33 -9.54 12.91 26.83
CA GLY A 33 -10.11 12.22 25.68
C GLY A 33 -11.48 12.79 25.28
N ILE A 34 -11.90 12.52 24.06
CA ILE A 34 -13.25 12.77 23.57
C ILE A 34 -13.83 11.41 23.17
N GLU A 35 -14.97 11.07 23.76
CA GLU A 35 -15.65 9.79 23.50
C GLU A 35 -16.62 9.96 22.33
N PRO A 36 -16.63 9.01 21.36
CA PRO A 36 -17.56 9.06 20.24
C PRO A 36 -19.00 8.80 20.70
N GLU A 37 -19.98 9.41 20.02
CA GLU A 37 -21.41 9.20 20.30
C GLU A 37 -21.83 7.75 20.09
N CYS A 38 -21.17 7.04 19.16
CA CYS A 38 -21.45 5.66 18.81
C CYS A 38 -20.17 4.98 18.33
N TYR A 39 -19.88 3.79 18.85
CA TYR A 39 -18.78 2.93 18.45
C TYR A 39 -19.24 1.46 18.40
N ALA A 40 -18.47 0.59 17.75
CA ALA A 40 -18.86 -0.80 17.60
C ALA A 40 -18.73 -1.55 18.94
N ARG A 41 -19.63 -2.50 19.19
CA ARG A 41 -19.61 -3.29 20.41
C ARG A 41 -18.31 -4.10 20.53
N ASN A 42 -17.79 -4.18 21.75
CA ASN A 42 -16.66 -5.03 22.04
C ASN A 42 -17.05 -6.51 21.99
N ILE A 43 -16.11 -7.36 21.61
CA ILE A 43 -16.29 -8.81 21.56
C ILE A 43 -15.45 -9.42 22.69
N GLU A 44 -16.08 -10.22 23.54
CA GLU A 44 -15.37 -11.03 24.52
C GLU A 44 -15.00 -12.38 23.89
N LEU A 45 -13.70 -12.66 23.82
CA LEU A 45 -13.18 -13.92 23.28
C LEU A 45 -12.12 -14.47 24.23
N ALA A 46 -12.32 -15.68 24.75
CA ALA A 46 -11.32 -16.38 25.58
C ALA A 46 -10.73 -15.54 26.74
N ASN A 47 -11.58 -14.88 27.52
CA ASN A 47 -11.23 -13.97 28.64
C ASN A 47 -10.47 -12.69 28.23
N THR A 48 -10.46 -12.33 26.94
CA THR A 48 -9.97 -11.01 26.49
C THR A 48 -11.11 -10.23 25.83
N ILE A 49 -11.14 -8.93 26.10
CA ILE A 49 -12.08 -8.00 25.46
C ILE A 49 -11.36 -7.41 24.26
N ILE A 50 -11.87 -7.68 23.06
CA ILE A 50 -11.38 -7.12 21.82
C ILE A 50 -12.27 -5.92 21.49
N PHE A 51 -11.63 -4.76 21.36
CA PHE A 51 -12.28 -3.54 20.91
C PHE A 51 -12.38 -3.55 19.38
N GLU A 52 -13.40 -2.88 18.84
CA GLU A 52 -13.59 -2.68 17.39
C GLU A 52 -13.33 -3.96 16.56
N GLY A 53 -13.97 -5.06 16.95
CA GLY A 53 -13.68 -6.39 16.40
C GLY A 53 -13.89 -6.49 14.89
N ALA A 54 -14.88 -5.77 14.34
CA ALA A 54 -15.12 -5.72 12.90
C ALA A 54 -13.96 -5.03 12.15
N ALA A 55 -13.51 -3.86 12.61
CA ALA A 55 -12.37 -3.16 12.02
C ALA A 55 -11.09 -4.00 12.14
N SER A 56 -10.89 -4.66 13.28
CA SER A 56 -9.76 -5.58 13.51
C SER A 56 -9.71 -6.72 12.48
N VAL A 57 -10.85 -7.35 12.17
CA VAL A 57 -10.92 -8.38 11.11
C VAL A 57 -10.54 -7.78 9.74
N MET A 58 -10.98 -6.56 9.44
CA MET A 58 -10.63 -5.91 8.17
C MET A 58 -9.15 -5.55 8.07
N HIS A 59 -8.50 -5.16 9.16
CA HIS A 59 -7.04 -4.97 9.18
C HIS A 59 -6.30 -6.29 8.89
N ILE A 60 -6.78 -7.43 9.40
CA ILE A 60 -6.20 -8.75 9.08
C ILE A 60 -6.36 -9.05 7.57
N VAL A 61 -7.54 -8.81 7.00
CA VAL A 61 -7.77 -8.96 5.56
C VAL A 61 -6.85 -8.03 4.77
N ALA A 62 -6.70 -6.78 5.19
CA ALA A 62 -5.82 -5.80 4.55
C ALA A 62 -4.35 -6.24 4.61
N LEU A 63 -3.89 -6.81 5.72
CA LEU A 63 -2.54 -7.37 5.85
C LEU A 63 -2.32 -8.53 4.87
N ILE A 64 -3.26 -9.48 4.79
CA ILE A 64 -3.19 -10.62 3.86
C ILE A 64 -3.12 -10.11 2.41
N MET A 65 -4.01 -9.19 2.05
CA MET A 65 -4.02 -8.59 0.71
C MET A 65 -2.74 -7.82 0.40
N THR A 66 -2.16 -7.14 1.39
CA THR A 66 -0.88 -6.44 1.25
C THR A 66 0.27 -7.41 1.01
N VAL A 67 0.32 -8.54 1.72
CA VAL A 67 1.30 -9.61 1.46
C VAL A 67 1.16 -10.12 0.02
N ILE A 68 -0.06 -10.40 -0.44
CA ILE A 68 -0.32 -10.87 -1.80
C ILE A 68 0.19 -9.84 -2.83
N MET A 69 -0.09 -8.55 -2.65
CA MET A 69 0.40 -7.50 -3.55
C MET A 69 1.93 -7.44 -3.56
N ILE A 70 2.58 -7.50 -2.39
CA ILE A 70 4.05 -7.52 -2.30
C ILE A 70 4.65 -8.70 -3.08
N LEU A 71 4.07 -9.90 -2.96
CA LEU A 71 4.53 -11.08 -3.69
C LEU A 71 4.40 -10.88 -5.20
N HIS A 72 3.29 -10.33 -5.68
CA HIS A 72 3.11 -10.02 -7.11
C HIS A 72 4.12 -8.98 -7.60
N VAL A 73 4.32 -7.88 -6.87
CA VAL A 73 5.31 -6.86 -7.24
C VAL A 73 6.73 -7.46 -7.30
N ARG A 74 7.09 -8.33 -6.35
CA ARG A 74 8.40 -8.98 -6.33
C ARG A 74 8.62 -9.98 -7.46
N SER A 75 7.55 -10.58 -7.99
CA SER A 75 7.63 -11.49 -9.14
C SER A 75 8.00 -10.79 -10.46
N LYS A 76 7.82 -9.46 -10.56
CA LYS A 76 8.23 -8.67 -11.73
C LYS A 76 9.71 -8.28 -11.61
N PHE A 77 10.56 -8.79 -12.50
CA PHE A 77 12.01 -8.56 -12.41
C PHE A 77 12.50 -7.25 -13.04
N THR A 78 11.81 -6.75 -14.06
CA THR A 78 12.20 -5.63 -14.93
C THR A 78 11.33 -4.38 -14.78
N ALA A 79 10.30 -4.40 -13.91
CA ALA A 79 9.36 -3.29 -13.79
C ALA A 79 9.98 -2.04 -13.17
N VAL A 80 9.70 -0.89 -13.78
CA VAL A 80 10.07 0.45 -13.28
C VAL A 80 9.35 0.77 -11.96
N GLY A 81 10.04 1.42 -11.03
CA GLY A 81 9.55 1.87 -9.73
C GLY A 81 9.42 0.75 -8.70
N ARG A 82 9.93 -0.45 -8.99
CA ARG A 82 9.64 -1.64 -8.18
C ARG A 82 10.13 -1.53 -6.74
N LYS A 83 11.35 -1.02 -6.49
CA LYS A 83 11.88 -0.94 -5.11
C LYS A 83 11.15 0.15 -4.30
N GLU A 84 10.71 1.18 -5.01
CA GLU A 84 10.04 2.37 -4.53
C GLU A 84 8.62 2.01 -4.10
N ILE A 85 7.83 1.37 -4.97
CA ILE A 85 6.48 0.94 -4.64
C ILE A 85 6.46 -0.17 -3.58
N LEU A 86 7.47 -1.05 -3.54
CA LEU A 86 7.61 -2.03 -2.46
C LEU A 86 7.78 -1.35 -1.11
N SER A 87 8.51 -0.23 -1.05
CA SER A 87 8.68 0.50 0.21
C SER A 87 7.36 1.13 0.68
N PHE A 88 6.51 1.58 -0.24
CA PHE A 88 5.14 2.00 0.08
C PHE A 88 4.32 0.85 0.68
N PHE A 89 4.32 -0.34 0.07
CA PHE A 89 3.57 -1.48 0.61
C PHE A 89 4.10 -1.97 1.95
N TYR A 90 5.42 -1.92 2.21
CA TYR A 90 5.97 -2.25 3.53
C TYR A 90 5.55 -1.23 4.60
N LEU A 91 5.52 0.07 4.27
CA LEU A 91 5.01 1.10 5.19
C LEU A 91 3.50 0.92 5.45
N TYR A 92 2.72 0.61 4.41
CA TYR A 92 1.29 0.33 4.55
C TYR A 92 1.02 -0.92 5.39
N MET A 93 1.82 -1.98 5.21
CA MET A 93 1.77 -3.17 6.07
C MET A 93 2.07 -2.82 7.53
N LEU A 94 3.10 -2.02 7.80
CA LEU A 94 3.45 -1.60 9.15
C LEU A 94 2.35 -0.72 9.78
N LEU A 95 1.78 0.23 9.02
CA LEU A 95 0.64 1.05 9.46
C LEU A 95 -0.57 0.20 9.80
N THR A 96 -0.91 -0.77 8.95
CA THR A 96 -2.07 -1.64 9.15
C THR A 96 -1.86 -2.56 10.36
N ALA A 97 -0.64 -3.08 10.55
CA ALA A 97 -0.29 -3.89 11.72
C ALA A 97 -0.38 -3.07 13.02
N MET A 98 0.11 -1.83 13.02
CA MET A 98 -0.03 -0.95 14.19
C MET A 98 -1.48 -0.56 14.45
N SER A 99 -2.26 -0.29 13.39
CA SER A 99 -3.69 0.02 13.53
C SER A 99 -4.46 -1.16 14.12
N LEU A 100 -4.17 -2.39 13.69
CA LEU A 100 -4.74 -3.61 14.27
C LEU A 100 -4.43 -3.73 15.77
N ILE A 101 -3.18 -3.47 16.20
CA ILE A 101 -2.78 -3.57 17.62
C ILE A 101 -3.55 -2.56 18.47
N ILE A 102 -3.73 -1.35 17.95
CA ILE A 102 -4.41 -0.25 18.66
C ILE A 102 -5.92 -0.49 18.70
N ASP A 103 -6.52 -0.81 17.55
CA ASP A 103 -7.97 -0.97 17.42
C ASP A 103 -8.46 -2.23 18.14
N ALA A 104 -7.68 -3.33 18.15
CA ALA A 104 -7.99 -4.52 18.94
C ALA A 104 -7.88 -4.29 20.47
N GLY A 105 -7.30 -3.16 20.88
CA GLY A 105 -7.15 -2.76 22.28
C GLY A 105 -6.05 -3.49 23.05
N VAL A 106 -4.98 -3.93 22.36
CA VAL A 106 -3.78 -4.49 23.02
C VAL A 106 -3.18 -3.48 24.00
N ALA A 107 -3.18 -2.20 23.63
CA ALA A 107 -2.98 -1.08 24.53
C ALA A 107 -4.35 -0.44 24.80
N PRO A 108 -4.93 -0.57 26.01
CA PRO A 108 -6.25 -0.02 26.26
C PRO A 108 -6.19 1.52 26.36
N PRO A 109 -7.23 2.24 25.89
CA PRO A 109 -7.34 3.67 26.06
C PRO A 109 -7.19 4.10 27.53
N GLY A 110 -6.39 5.14 27.77
CA GLY A 110 -6.08 5.63 29.12
C GLY A 110 -4.95 4.90 29.85
N SER A 111 -4.31 3.90 29.22
CA SER A 111 -3.05 3.34 29.71
C SER A 111 -1.85 4.24 29.33
N ASP A 112 -0.79 4.23 30.14
CA ASP A 112 0.44 4.99 29.87
C ASP A 112 1.08 4.76 28.48
N PRO A 113 1.11 3.53 27.92
CA PRO A 113 1.68 3.31 26.59
C PRO A 113 0.77 3.77 25.44
N TYR A 114 -0.53 3.97 25.68
CA TYR A 114 -1.51 4.26 24.61
C TYR A 114 -1.14 5.46 23.73
N PRO A 115 -0.74 6.63 24.28
CA PRO A 115 -0.37 7.79 23.48
C PRO A 115 0.85 7.54 22.57
N TYR A 116 1.76 6.64 22.96
CA TYR A 116 2.93 6.29 22.16
C TYR A 116 2.54 5.42 20.95
N PHE A 117 1.66 4.44 21.15
CA PHE A 117 1.18 3.62 20.03
C PHE A 117 0.40 4.47 19.03
N VAL A 118 -0.49 5.33 19.50
CA VAL A 118 -1.25 6.26 18.65
C VAL A 118 -0.31 7.23 17.92
N SER A 119 0.73 7.76 18.57
CA SER A 119 1.69 8.64 17.89
C SER A 119 2.49 7.91 16.83
N VAL A 120 2.83 6.62 17.03
CA VAL A 120 3.44 5.76 15.99
C VAL A 120 2.48 5.58 14.81
N GLN A 121 1.20 5.28 15.06
CA GLN A 121 0.19 5.13 14.00
C GLN A 121 0.06 6.42 13.16
N ASN A 122 -0.03 7.57 13.82
CA ASN A 122 -0.07 8.89 13.15
C ASN A 122 1.21 9.15 12.34
N GLY A 123 2.38 8.81 12.90
CA GLY A 123 3.66 8.86 12.20
C GLY A 123 3.66 8.02 10.92
N LEU A 124 3.22 6.77 11.02
CA LEU A 124 3.17 5.85 9.90
C LEU A 124 2.18 6.30 8.82
N SER A 125 1.04 6.89 9.22
CA SER A 125 0.07 7.47 8.28
C SER A 125 0.70 8.52 7.38
N SER A 126 1.39 9.50 7.97
CA SER A 126 2.10 10.53 7.20
C SER A 126 3.25 9.95 6.37
N ALA A 127 3.97 8.96 6.89
CA ALA A 127 5.06 8.31 6.15
C ALA A 127 4.57 7.57 4.90
N VAL A 128 3.43 6.87 4.99
CA VAL A 128 2.78 6.21 3.84
C VAL A 128 2.42 7.23 2.77
N ILE A 129 1.83 8.35 3.16
CA ILE A 129 1.40 9.41 2.24
C ILE A 129 2.60 10.12 1.59
N THR A 130 3.64 10.44 2.37
CA THR A 130 4.87 11.02 1.83
C THR A 130 5.60 10.05 0.90
N CYS A 131 5.63 8.76 1.24
CA CYS A 131 6.17 7.73 0.37
C CYS A 131 5.39 7.66 -0.95
N LEU A 132 4.06 7.71 -0.89
CA LEU A 132 3.20 7.71 -2.08
C LEU A 132 3.45 8.95 -2.97
N LEU A 133 3.56 10.14 -2.38
CA LEU A 133 3.90 11.37 -3.09
C LEU A 133 5.20 11.21 -3.88
N ILE A 134 6.25 10.68 -3.24
CA ILE A 134 7.57 10.54 -3.86
C ILE A 134 7.56 9.49 -4.97
N ASN A 135 6.84 8.38 -4.76
CA ASN A 135 6.57 7.41 -5.82
C ASN A 135 5.88 8.08 -7.04
N GLY A 136 5.07 9.11 -6.83
CA GLY A 136 4.46 9.87 -7.92
C GLY A 136 5.45 10.62 -8.81
N PHE A 137 6.59 11.04 -8.27
CA PHE A 137 7.64 11.70 -9.06
C PHE A 137 8.49 10.72 -9.88
N VAL A 138 8.58 9.46 -9.46
CA VAL A 138 9.38 8.42 -10.15
C VAL A 138 8.86 8.19 -11.57
N GLY A 139 7.55 8.28 -11.79
CA GLY A 139 6.94 8.09 -13.10
C GLY A 139 7.31 9.16 -14.14
N PHE A 140 7.80 10.32 -13.72
CA PHE A 140 8.33 11.35 -14.62
C PHE A 140 9.81 11.20 -14.94
N GLN A 141 10.48 10.16 -14.41
CA GLN A 141 11.90 9.90 -14.61
C GLN A 141 12.81 11.09 -14.25
N LEU A 142 12.40 11.94 -13.27
CA LEU A 142 13.27 13.03 -12.77
C LEU A 142 14.59 12.50 -12.19
N TYR A 143 14.55 11.28 -11.65
CA TYR A 143 15.69 10.55 -11.15
C TYR A 143 15.65 9.15 -11.76
N GLU A 144 16.82 8.57 -12.02
CA GLU A 144 16.93 7.19 -12.46
C GLU A 144 16.32 6.26 -11.40
N ASP A 145 15.29 5.52 -11.81
CA ASP A 145 14.59 4.56 -10.99
C ASP A 145 15.53 3.43 -10.50
N GLY A 146 15.30 2.93 -9.28
CA GLY A 146 16.06 1.82 -8.72
C GLY A 146 17.50 2.14 -8.30
N THR A 147 17.97 3.37 -8.57
CA THR A 147 19.24 3.90 -8.06
C THR A 147 19.23 3.98 -6.53
N PRO A 148 20.39 3.83 -5.87
CA PRO A 148 20.48 4.00 -4.43
C PRO A 148 20.01 5.40 -3.99
N LEU A 149 20.22 6.42 -4.84
CA LEU A 149 19.77 7.79 -4.56
C LEU A 149 18.24 7.87 -4.46
N SER A 150 17.50 7.37 -5.47
CA SER A 150 16.03 7.35 -5.48
C SER A 150 15.47 6.67 -4.22
N VAL A 151 15.95 5.46 -3.94
CA VAL A 151 15.45 4.65 -2.82
C VAL A 151 15.78 5.29 -1.47
N TRP A 152 16.98 5.84 -1.28
CA TRP A 152 17.34 6.49 -0.02
C TRP A 152 16.63 7.84 0.17
N MET A 153 16.44 8.62 -0.89
CA MET A 153 15.66 9.85 -0.84
C MET A 153 14.24 9.57 -0.35
N MET A 154 13.56 8.57 -0.92
CA MET A 154 12.22 8.14 -0.51
C MET A 154 12.19 7.64 0.93
N ARG A 155 13.20 6.88 1.38
CA ARG A 155 13.25 6.36 2.77
C ARG A 155 13.46 7.48 3.78
N ILE A 156 14.40 8.39 3.53
CA ILE A 156 14.74 9.49 4.44
C ILE A 156 13.57 10.47 4.57
N SER A 157 12.95 10.84 3.46
CA SER A 157 11.78 11.71 3.44
C SER A 157 10.56 11.09 4.16
N SER A 158 10.28 9.80 3.93
CA SER A 158 9.22 9.09 4.64
C SER A 158 9.53 8.98 6.13
N LEU A 159 10.80 8.76 6.51
CA LEU A 159 11.24 8.75 7.91
C LEU A 159 11.16 10.14 8.55
N ALA A 160 11.45 11.21 7.81
CA ALA A 160 11.30 12.57 8.29
C ALA A 160 9.82 12.91 8.52
N ALA A 161 8.93 12.55 7.59
CA ALA A 161 7.48 12.72 7.75
C ALA A 161 6.93 11.91 8.94
N PHE A 162 7.42 10.68 9.13
CA PHE A 162 7.16 9.86 10.32
C PHE A 162 7.57 10.61 11.59
N ALA A 163 8.83 11.05 11.67
CA ALA A 163 9.39 11.68 12.86
C ALA A 163 8.66 12.97 13.23
N ILE A 164 8.36 13.82 12.24
CA ILE A 164 7.60 15.08 12.46
C ILE A 164 6.22 14.77 13.04
N SER A 165 5.47 13.86 12.41
CA SER A 165 4.09 13.56 12.83
C SER A 165 4.04 12.80 14.15
N PHE A 166 5.01 11.92 14.39
CA PHE A 166 5.19 11.21 15.66
C PHE A 166 5.49 12.17 16.82
N LEU A 167 6.47 13.06 16.64
CA LEU A 167 6.87 14.02 17.69
C LEU A 167 5.77 15.04 17.97
N VAL A 168 5.09 15.56 16.94
CA VAL A 168 3.97 16.50 17.11
C VAL A 168 2.80 15.82 17.82
N SER A 169 2.46 14.58 17.45
CA SER A 169 1.41 13.81 18.14
C SER A 169 1.77 13.58 19.60
N LEU A 170 2.99 13.11 19.87
CA LEU A 170 3.43 12.82 21.23
C LEU A 170 3.51 14.08 22.10
N ALA A 171 4.02 15.18 21.54
CA ALA A 171 4.07 16.47 22.23
C ALA A 171 2.66 17.02 22.53
N THR A 172 1.70 16.78 21.63
CA THR A 172 0.30 17.13 21.86
C THR A 172 -0.30 16.29 22.99
N PHE A 173 -0.10 14.97 22.99
CA PHE A 173 -0.69 14.08 23.99
C PHE A 173 -0.09 14.23 25.39
N LYS A 174 1.22 14.53 25.49
CA LYS A 174 1.94 14.68 26.76
C LYS A 174 2.08 16.13 27.24
N SER A 175 1.45 17.09 26.56
CA SER A 175 1.54 18.52 26.86
C SER A 175 2.97 19.07 26.86
N TRP A 176 3.78 18.74 25.84
CA TRP A 176 5.16 19.20 25.69
C TRP A 176 5.29 20.36 24.69
N ALA A 177 6.33 21.18 24.85
CA ALA A 177 6.71 22.23 23.91
C ALA A 177 5.58 23.23 23.56
N GLY A 178 4.67 23.51 24.51
CA GLY A 178 3.54 24.44 24.31
C GLY A 178 2.38 23.85 23.51
N LEU A 179 2.50 22.61 23.04
CA LEU A 179 1.38 21.80 22.55
C LEU A 179 0.69 21.15 23.75
N GLY A 180 -0.60 20.86 23.59
CA GLY A 180 -1.34 20.14 24.61
C GLY A 180 -2.62 19.53 24.05
N PRO A 181 -3.28 18.64 24.79
CA PRO A 181 -4.46 17.94 24.32
C PRO A 181 -5.63 18.85 23.96
N THR A 182 -5.67 20.07 24.51
CA THR A 182 -6.65 21.11 24.22
C THR A 182 -6.23 22.07 23.11
N ASN A 183 -4.96 22.07 22.69
CA ASN A 183 -4.41 22.86 21.59
C ASN A 183 -3.91 21.94 20.48
N THR A 184 -4.86 21.47 19.67
CA THR A 184 -4.65 20.44 18.65
C THR A 184 -4.34 20.99 17.26
N VAL A 185 -4.13 22.30 17.12
CA VAL A 185 -3.89 22.93 15.81
C VAL A 185 -2.68 22.33 15.10
N GLY A 186 -1.57 22.15 15.82
CA GLY A 186 -0.35 21.56 15.27
C GLY A 186 -0.56 20.12 14.77
N LEU A 187 -1.31 19.32 15.55
CA LEU A 187 -1.67 17.95 15.18
C LEU A 187 -2.55 17.92 13.92
N PHE A 188 -3.54 18.80 13.84
CA PHE A 188 -4.42 18.91 12.68
C PHE A 188 -3.65 19.28 11.41
N VAL A 189 -2.76 20.28 11.48
CA VAL A 189 -1.97 20.73 10.33
C VAL A 189 -1.08 19.61 9.80
N VAL A 190 -0.37 18.90 10.67
CA VAL A 190 0.57 17.86 10.25
C VAL A 190 -0.15 16.60 9.76
N LEU A 191 -1.21 16.16 10.46
CA LEU A 191 -1.86 14.88 10.16
C LEU A 191 -2.93 14.98 9.07
N TYR A 192 -3.67 16.09 8.98
CA TYR A 192 -4.74 16.26 8.01
C TYR A 192 -4.32 17.15 6.85
N LEU A 193 -3.94 18.40 7.13
CA LEU A 193 -3.72 19.39 6.07
C LEU A 193 -2.53 19.03 5.18
N LEU A 194 -1.37 18.75 5.77
CA LEU A 194 -0.15 18.43 5.04
C LEU A 194 -0.32 17.13 4.24
N ASN A 195 -0.88 16.09 4.85
CA ASN A 195 -1.18 14.83 4.18
C ASN A 195 -2.19 14.99 3.03
N ALA A 196 -3.24 15.79 3.21
CA ALA A 196 -4.22 16.08 2.15
C ALA A 196 -3.58 16.80 0.96
N VAL A 197 -2.70 17.78 1.21
CA VAL A 197 -1.96 18.47 0.15
C VAL A 197 -1.05 17.50 -0.61
N GLN A 198 -0.33 16.63 0.10
CA GLN A 198 0.53 15.62 -0.53
C GLN A 198 -0.27 14.64 -1.41
N LEU A 199 -1.42 14.15 -0.94
CA LEU A 199 -2.30 13.30 -1.74
C LEU A 199 -2.86 14.02 -2.97
N PHE A 200 -3.25 15.29 -2.83
CA PHE A 200 -3.73 16.09 -3.95
C PHE A 200 -2.64 16.25 -5.02
N VAL A 201 -1.41 16.60 -4.61
CA VAL A 201 -0.26 16.72 -5.52
C VAL A 201 0.04 15.38 -6.20
N TYR A 202 0.03 14.27 -5.46
CA TYR A 202 0.18 12.92 -6.02
C TYR A 202 -0.86 12.65 -7.12
N VAL A 203 -2.15 12.84 -6.83
CA VAL A 203 -3.22 12.59 -7.80
C VAL A 203 -3.07 13.48 -9.04
N ALA A 204 -2.81 14.78 -8.86
CA ALA A 204 -2.63 15.71 -9.97
C ALA A 204 -1.45 15.30 -10.87
N MET A 205 -0.34 14.86 -10.25
CA MET A 205 0.84 14.34 -10.95
C MET A 205 0.52 13.08 -11.75
N GLN A 206 -0.20 12.10 -11.18
CA GLN A 206 -0.55 10.89 -11.91
C GLN A 206 -1.47 11.15 -13.10
N ILE A 207 -2.46 12.04 -12.93
CA ILE A 207 -3.33 12.45 -14.04
C ILE A 207 -2.50 13.14 -15.14
N LEU A 208 -1.56 14.01 -14.78
CA LEU A 208 -0.69 14.68 -15.76
C LEU A 208 0.16 13.65 -16.52
N LEU A 209 0.79 12.71 -15.81
CA LEU A 209 1.62 11.66 -16.39
C LEU A 209 0.82 10.84 -17.41
N VAL A 210 -0.34 10.31 -17.03
CA VAL A 210 -1.17 9.49 -17.93
C VAL A 210 -1.70 10.31 -19.10
N THR A 211 -2.10 11.56 -18.88
CA THR A 211 -2.71 12.37 -19.94
C THR A 211 -1.73 12.96 -20.94
N ARG A 212 -0.47 13.19 -20.54
CA ARG A 212 0.56 13.82 -21.37
C ARG A 212 1.58 12.83 -21.93
N THR A 213 1.87 11.76 -21.20
CA THR A 213 2.96 10.85 -21.54
C THR A 213 2.46 9.52 -22.12
N LEU A 214 1.41 8.92 -21.54
CA LEU A 214 0.91 7.61 -22.00
C LEU A 214 -0.10 7.72 -23.16
N GLN A 215 -0.02 6.74 -24.07
CA GLN A 215 -1.01 6.52 -25.12
C GLN A 215 -2.23 5.78 -24.57
N ASP A 216 -2.03 4.75 -23.74
CA ASP A 216 -3.13 4.04 -23.08
C ASP A 216 -3.71 4.88 -21.93
N ARG A 217 -5.03 5.05 -21.96
CA ARG A 217 -5.80 5.83 -20.97
C ARG A 217 -6.51 4.95 -19.95
N TRP A 218 -6.42 3.63 -20.06
CA TRP A 218 -6.95 2.70 -19.05
C TRP A 218 -6.52 3.03 -17.61
N PRO A 219 -5.25 3.44 -17.32
CA PRO A 219 -4.83 3.79 -15.97
C PRO A 219 -5.58 4.98 -15.34
N LEU A 220 -6.26 5.82 -16.14
CA LEU A 220 -7.13 6.88 -15.59
C LEU A 220 -8.31 6.30 -14.82
N GLY A 221 -8.81 5.13 -15.23
CA GLY A 221 -9.86 4.42 -14.52
C GLY A 221 -9.41 3.99 -13.12
N ASP A 222 -8.20 3.43 -13.01
CA ASP A 222 -7.62 3.02 -11.72
C ASP A 222 -7.44 4.23 -10.78
N ILE A 223 -6.97 5.38 -11.30
CA ILE A 223 -6.87 6.63 -10.53
C ILE A 223 -8.27 7.09 -10.07
N ALA A 224 -9.26 7.10 -10.97
CA ALA A 224 -10.62 7.54 -10.65
C ALA A 224 -11.27 6.66 -9.57
N PHE A 225 -11.14 5.33 -9.66
CA PHE A 225 -11.63 4.42 -8.64
C PHE A 225 -10.87 4.57 -7.32
N GLY A 226 -9.55 4.80 -7.36
CA GLY A 226 -8.74 5.08 -6.18
C GLY A 226 -9.22 6.32 -5.41
N ILE A 227 -9.46 7.43 -6.13
CA ILE A 227 -10.01 8.66 -5.55
C ILE A 227 -11.41 8.41 -4.99
N PHE A 228 -12.26 7.73 -5.76
CA PHE A 228 -13.62 7.41 -5.33
C PHE A 228 -13.63 6.63 -4.01
N PHE A 229 -12.88 5.54 -3.91
CA PHE A 229 -12.83 4.75 -2.68
C PHE A 229 -12.23 5.55 -1.51
N PHE A 230 -11.17 6.31 -1.73
CA PHE A 230 -10.58 7.13 -0.67
C PHE A 230 -11.56 8.19 -0.15
N VAL A 231 -12.17 8.98 -1.04
CA VAL A 231 -13.12 10.04 -0.67
C VAL A 231 -14.38 9.45 -0.03
N ALA A 232 -14.92 8.36 -0.59
CA ALA A 232 -16.04 7.65 0.02
C ALA A 232 -15.70 7.18 1.44
N GLY A 233 -14.49 6.63 1.66
CA GLY A 233 -14.01 6.24 2.98
C GLY A 233 -13.95 7.40 3.97
N GLN A 234 -13.40 8.56 3.56
CA GLN A 234 -13.35 9.75 4.42
C GLN A 234 -14.75 10.26 4.77
N VAL A 235 -15.67 10.28 3.80
CA VAL A 235 -17.06 10.72 4.02
C VAL A 235 -17.80 9.76 4.95
N LEU A 236 -17.65 8.44 4.76
CA LEU A 236 -18.25 7.44 5.63
C LEU A 236 -17.72 7.55 7.07
N LEU A 237 -16.43 7.81 7.25
CA LEU A 237 -15.81 7.96 8.57
C LEU A 237 -16.24 9.26 9.26
N TYR A 238 -16.05 10.41 8.62
CA TYR A 238 -16.19 11.70 9.30
C TYR A 238 -17.61 12.26 9.28
N ALA A 239 -18.47 11.88 8.32
CA ALA A 239 -19.83 12.43 8.22
C ALA A 239 -20.92 11.43 8.64
N PHE A 240 -20.74 10.13 8.36
CA PHE A 240 -21.80 9.12 8.52
C PHE A 240 -21.53 8.08 9.61
N SER A 241 -20.37 8.07 10.25
CA SER A 241 -19.99 7.02 11.21
C SER A 241 -21.03 6.81 12.31
N SER A 242 -21.44 7.86 13.02
CA SER A 242 -22.45 7.74 14.09
C SER A 242 -23.82 7.27 13.57
N LYS A 243 -24.23 7.72 12.38
CA LYS A 243 -25.50 7.31 11.75
C LYS A 243 -25.49 5.83 11.36
N ILE A 244 -24.38 5.35 10.80
CA ILE A 244 -24.20 3.96 10.40
C ILE A 244 -24.16 3.06 11.63
N CYS A 245 -23.42 3.48 12.66
CA CYS A 245 -23.31 2.74 13.91
C CYS A 245 -24.68 2.52 14.59
N VAL A 246 -25.51 3.55 14.69
CA VAL A 246 -26.88 3.42 15.23
C VAL A 246 -27.78 2.57 14.31
N ALA A 247 -27.70 2.77 12.99
CA ALA A 247 -28.54 2.05 12.03
C ALA A 247 -28.28 0.53 12.02
N ILE A 248 -27.04 0.11 12.26
CA ILE A 248 -26.62 -1.29 12.30
C ILE A 248 -26.47 -1.77 13.76
N SER A 249 -27.15 -1.14 14.72
CA SER A 249 -27.22 -1.61 16.12
C SER A 249 -25.85 -1.88 16.75
N HIS A 250 -24.86 -1.00 16.53
CA HIS A 250 -23.50 -1.10 17.07
C HIS A 250 -22.69 -2.34 16.60
N TYR A 251 -23.07 -2.98 15.49
CA TYR A 251 -22.27 -4.08 14.92
C TYR A 251 -21.11 -3.60 14.05
N LEU A 252 -21.32 -2.50 13.32
CA LEU A 252 -20.35 -1.88 12.42
C LEU A 252 -20.34 -0.38 12.65
N ASP A 253 -19.20 0.26 12.38
CA ASP A 253 -18.99 1.68 12.56
C ASP A 253 -18.31 2.29 11.31
N GLY A 254 -18.00 3.59 11.39
CA GLY A 254 -17.27 4.26 10.31
C GLY A 254 -15.84 3.76 10.12
N LEU A 255 -15.16 3.31 11.18
CA LEU A 255 -13.77 2.84 11.12
C LEU A 255 -13.65 1.57 10.27
N PHE A 256 -14.57 0.62 10.43
CA PHE A 256 -14.65 -0.56 9.57
C PHE A 256 -14.76 -0.19 8.09
N LEU A 257 -15.72 0.67 7.73
CA LEU A 257 -15.96 1.06 6.33
C LEU A 257 -14.79 1.87 5.77
N ALA A 258 -14.20 2.76 6.57
CA ALA A 258 -13.01 3.50 6.19
C ALA A 258 -11.82 2.57 5.91
N THR A 259 -11.65 1.52 6.72
CA THR A 259 -10.59 0.53 6.54
C THR A 259 -10.78 -0.27 5.26
N VAL A 260 -12.03 -0.67 4.94
CA VAL A 260 -12.38 -1.32 3.66
C VAL A 260 -12.07 -0.40 2.48
N CYS A 261 -12.54 0.84 2.53
CA CYS A 261 -12.33 1.83 1.48
C CYS A 261 -10.84 2.18 1.29
N ASN A 262 -10.06 2.28 2.37
CA ASN A 262 -8.62 2.50 2.32
C ASN A 262 -7.91 1.31 1.67
N LEU A 263 -8.27 0.08 2.01
CA LEU A 263 -7.73 -1.12 1.35
C LEU A 263 -8.03 -1.10 -0.15
N LEU A 264 -9.28 -0.83 -0.54
CA LEU A 264 -9.66 -0.72 -1.96
C LEU A 264 -8.89 0.41 -2.67
N GLY A 265 -8.68 1.55 -2.01
CA GLY A 265 -7.85 2.64 -2.53
C GLY A 265 -6.40 2.20 -2.77
N VAL A 266 -5.78 1.50 -1.82
CA VAL A 266 -4.42 0.95 -1.97
C VAL A 266 -4.35 -0.11 -3.06
N MET A 267 -5.40 -0.93 -3.22
CA MET A 267 -5.50 -1.87 -4.33
C MET A 267 -5.55 -1.16 -5.69
N MET A 268 -6.21 -0.01 -5.78
CA MET A 268 -6.21 0.79 -7.01
C MET A 268 -4.84 1.43 -7.28
N VAL A 269 -4.10 1.85 -6.24
CA VAL A 269 -2.69 2.28 -6.39
C VAL A 269 -1.82 1.15 -6.93
N TYR A 270 -2.01 -0.08 -6.42
CA TYR A 270 -1.33 -1.27 -6.96
C TYR A 270 -1.69 -1.50 -8.43
N LYS A 271 -2.98 -1.50 -8.78
CA LYS A 271 -3.45 -1.71 -10.15
C LYS A 271 -2.94 -0.64 -11.11
N TYR A 272 -2.93 0.61 -10.67
CA TYR A 272 -2.35 1.71 -11.43
C TYR A 272 -0.87 1.45 -11.74
N TRP A 273 -0.06 1.12 -10.72
CA TRP A 273 1.35 0.80 -10.91
C TRP A 273 1.54 -0.43 -11.81
N ASP A 274 0.73 -1.47 -11.62
CA ASP A 274 0.76 -2.67 -12.44
C ASP A 274 0.45 -2.35 -13.91
N SER A 275 -0.51 -1.47 -14.17
CA SER A 275 -0.95 -1.12 -15.53
C SER A 275 0.07 -0.30 -16.31
N ILE A 276 0.81 0.59 -15.66
CA ILE A 276 1.86 1.40 -16.32
C ILE A 276 3.18 0.62 -16.51
N THR A 277 3.32 -0.58 -15.93
CA THR A 277 4.52 -1.43 -16.01
C THR A 277 4.26 -2.74 -16.77
N LYS A 278 3.19 -2.81 -17.60
CA LYS A 278 2.85 -4.01 -18.38
C LYS A 278 3.82 -4.29 -19.53
N GLU A 279 4.29 -3.24 -20.20
CA GLU A 279 5.12 -3.34 -21.42
C GLU A 279 6.51 -3.91 -21.11
N ASP A 280 7.06 -3.73 -19.91
CA ASP A 280 8.37 -4.28 -19.52
C ASP A 280 8.43 -5.83 -19.48
N LEU A 281 7.28 -6.52 -19.52
CA LEU A 281 7.19 -7.98 -19.49
C LEU A 281 7.24 -8.61 -20.89
N GLU A 282 6.86 -7.89 -21.95
CA GLU A 282 6.85 -8.44 -23.32
C GLU A 282 8.28 -8.66 -23.86
N PHE A 283 9.25 -7.92 -23.32
CA PHE A 283 10.68 -8.08 -23.64
C PHE A 283 11.39 -9.17 -22.82
N SER A 284 10.72 -9.76 -21.83
CA SER A 284 11.29 -10.82 -20.98
C SER A 284 10.99 -12.25 -21.45
N VAL A 285 10.16 -12.43 -22.47
CA VAL A 285 9.93 -13.73 -23.12
C VAL A 285 10.81 -13.84 -24.36
N GLY A 286 12.10 -14.09 -24.11
CA GLY A 286 13.11 -14.30 -25.14
C GLY A 286 14.31 -15.13 -24.70
N THR A 287 14.24 -15.90 -23.60
CA THR A 287 15.31 -16.85 -23.22
C THR A 287 15.17 -18.19 -23.94
N ARG A 288 14.15 -18.38 -24.79
CA ARG A 288 14.37 -19.23 -25.97
C ARG A 288 15.22 -18.43 -26.95
N MET A 289 16.54 -18.42 -26.69
CA MET A 289 17.48 -18.35 -27.80
C MET A 289 17.10 -19.50 -28.74
N ASN A 290 16.52 -19.13 -29.89
CA ASN A 290 16.76 -19.71 -31.21
C ASN A 290 15.46 -19.81 -32.01
N ASN A 291 15.46 -19.08 -33.13
CA ASN A 291 14.97 -19.55 -34.43
C ASN A 291 15.37 -18.62 -35.60
N TRP A 292 16.29 -17.67 -35.41
CA TRP A 292 16.95 -16.96 -36.52
C TRP A 292 18.27 -17.61 -36.94
N GLU A 293 18.46 -18.91 -36.67
CA GLU A 293 19.46 -19.67 -37.42
C GLU A 293 18.94 -19.80 -38.86
N VAL A 294 19.43 -18.92 -39.73
CA VAL A 294 19.33 -19.08 -41.19
C VAL A 294 20.12 -20.34 -41.56
N LYS A 295 19.50 -21.51 -41.40
CA LYS A 295 20.06 -22.81 -41.82
C LYS A 295 20.04 -23.00 -43.34
N GLU A 296 19.47 -22.07 -44.10
CA GLU A 296 19.32 -22.21 -45.55
C GLU A 296 20.53 -21.75 -46.38
N LEU A 297 21.58 -21.20 -45.78
CA LEU A 297 22.77 -20.72 -46.53
C LEU A 297 24.06 -21.52 -46.30
N LEU A 298 24.01 -22.62 -45.56
CA LEU A 298 25.20 -23.47 -45.37
C LEU A 298 25.26 -24.56 -46.45
N PRO A 299 26.38 -24.67 -47.21
CA PRO A 299 26.63 -25.77 -48.12
C PRO A 299 26.50 -27.12 -47.39
N GLU A 300 25.94 -28.14 -48.06
CA GLU A 300 25.61 -29.44 -47.44
C GLU A 300 26.78 -30.14 -46.73
N GLU A 301 28.03 -29.79 -47.04
CA GLU A 301 29.24 -30.33 -46.40
C GLU A 301 29.38 -29.95 -44.91
N ASP A 302 28.92 -28.76 -44.49
CA ASP A 302 29.06 -28.32 -43.10
C ASP A 302 27.91 -28.79 -42.18
N ARG A 303 26.83 -29.32 -42.77
CA ARG A 303 25.67 -29.84 -42.02
C ARG A 303 25.99 -31.07 -41.17
N ARG A 304 27.13 -31.72 -41.44
CA ARG A 304 27.59 -32.93 -40.74
C ARG A 304 28.43 -32.64 -39.51
N ALA A 305 28.94 -31.42 -39.35
CA ALA A 305 29.80 -31.04 -38.24
C ALA A 305 29.03 -30.53 -37.00
N THR A 306 27.73 -30.25 -37.12
CA THR A 306 26.90 -29.80 -35.99
C THR A 306 26.29 -30.95 -35.19
N VAL A 307 27.03 -32.06 -35.04
CA VAL A 307 26.66 -33.08 -34.05
C VAL A 307 26.82 -32.42 -32.69
N PHE A 308 25.69 -32.19 -32.04
CA PHE A 308 25.59 -31.67 -30.68
C PHE A 308 26.64 -32.33 -29.78
N SER A 309 27.47 -31.52 -29.11
CA SER A 309 28.05 -31.97 -27.84
C SER A 309 26.88 -32.23 -26.90
N GLU A 310 26.66 -33.50 -26.56
CA GLU A 310 25.75 -33.88 -25.49
C GLU A 310 26.21 -33.20 -24.20
N ASP A 311 25.32 -32.40 -23.63
CA ASP A 311 25.53 -31.74 -22.34
C ASP A 311 25.46 -32.83 -21.24
N PRO A 312 26.54 -33.10 -20.47
CA PRO A 312 26.58 -34.23 -19.54
C PRO A 312 25.64 -34.10 -18.33
N TYR A 313 24.87 -33.00 -18.24
CA TYR A 313 23.86 -32.75 -17.21
C TYR A 313 22.42 -32.70 -17.75
N ALA A 314 22.21 -32.95 -19.04
CA ALA A 314 20.85 -33.02 -19.58
C ALA A 314 20.14 -34.28 -19.10
N GLN A 315 19.13 -34.13 -18.22
CA GLN A 315 18.23 -35.22 -17.88
C GLN A 315 17.40 -35.59 -19.12
N SER A 316 17.57 -36.82 -19.60
CA SER A 316 16.73 -37.39 -20.66
C SER A 316 15.28 -37.47 -20.19
N SER A 317 14.39 -36.84 -20.96
CA SER A 317 12.95 -36.95 -20.73
C SER A 317 12.44 -38.18 -21.47
N SER A 318 11.45 -38.88 -20.91
CA SER A 318 10.87 -40.12 -21.44
C SER A 318 10.17 -39.99 -22.80
N TYR A 319 10.28 -38.84 -23.47
CA TYR A 319 9.73 -38.57 -24.80
C TYR A 319 10.75 -38.63 -25.94
N ASP A 320 12.02 -38.92 -25.66
CA ASP A 320 13.03 -39.11 -26.70
C ASP A 320 12.88 -40.50 -27.36
N LEU A 321 12.16 -40.53 -28.49
CA LEU A 321 12.08 -41.71 -29.35
C LEU A 321 13.40 -41.88 -30.13
N PRO A 322 14.01 -43.08 -30.16
CA PRO A 322 15.20 -43.31 -30.97
C PRO A 322 14.88 -43.20 -32.45
N TYR A 323 15.64 -42.37 -33.15
CA TYR A 323 15.62 -42.27 -34.61
C TYR A 323 16.04 -43.60 -35.25
N SER A 324 15.17 -44.19 -36.08
CA SER A 324 15.47 -45.38 -36.88
C SER A 324 15.79 -44.97 -38.33
N PRO A 325 16.98 -45.31 -38.88
CA PRO A 325 17.30 -44.96 -40.26
C PRO A 325 16.53 -45.85 -41.24
N GLY A 326 15.68 -45.25 -42.07
CA GLY A 326 15.00 -45.92 -43.18
C GLY A 326 15.98 -46.36 -44.28
N ALA A 327 15.77 -47.56 -44.81
CA ALA A 327 16.63 -48.21 -45.81
C ALA A 327 16.76 -47.41 -47.12
N ALA A 328 18.00 -47.30 -47.61
CA ALA A 328 18.35 -46.64 -48.86
C ALA A 328 17.72 -47.36 -50.07
N ARG A 329 16.93 -46.65 -50.88
CA ARG A 329 16.53 -47.09 -52.23
C ARG A 329 17.54 -46.55 -53.25
N TYR A 330 18.32 -47.46 -53.83
CA TYR A 330 19.07 -47.20 -55.06
C TYR A 330 18.09 -47.04 -56.23
N SER A 331 18.15 -45.91 -56.96
CA SER A 331 17.54 -45.78 -58.29
C SER A 331 18.65 -45.78 -59.33
N ALA A 332 18.61 -46.76 -60.21
CA ALA A 332 19.53 -46.96 -61.32
C ALA A 332 19.35 -45.87 -62.39
N LYS A 333 20.48 -45.50 -63.02
CA LYS A 333 20.56 -44.69 -64.24
C LYS A 333 19.87 -45.40 -65.41
N TYR A 334 19.06 -44.66 -66.17
CA TYR A 334 19.18 -44.48 -67.63
C TYR A 334 18.55 -43.13 -67.99
#